data_AF-A0A0N0YEC5-F1
#
_entry.id   AF-A0A0N0YEC5-F1
#
_cell.length_a   1.000
_cell.length_b   1.000
_cell.length_c   1.000
_cell.angle_alpha   90.00
_cell.angle_beta   90.00
_cell.angle_gamma   90.00
#
_symmetry.space_group_name_H-M   'P 1'
#
loop_
_entity.id
_entity.type
_entity.pdbx_description
1 polymer ?
#
loop_
_entity_poly.entity_id
_entity_poly.type
_entity_poly.pdbx_seq_one_letter_code
_entity_poly.pdbx_strand_id
1 'polypeptide(L)'
;MTRAWILPVLLTVSGSLVAAAPLLRGSTGAAAALLLPFVLLAALNSPLAFPRSIGAAEALRRSAADGRPVVYWRAGCGYCLRLRFRLGRGARQLHWVDIWRDPAGAAAVRAATDGDETVPTVVVAGRPHVNPDPAWLRGQLPPPVREI
;
A
#
# COMPACT_ATOMS: atom_id res chain seq x y z
N MET A 1 0.26 12.62 7.50
CA MET A 1 -0.82 11.71 7.98
C MET A 1 -2.18 11.98 7.37
N THR A 2 -2.68 13.22 7.30
CA THR A 2 -4.06 13.53 6.86
C THR A 2 -4.35 13.11 5.41
N ARG A 3 -3.39 13.30 4.49
CA ARG A 3 -3.54 12.99 3.05
C ARG A 3 -3.94 11.54 2.77
N ALA A 4 -3.46 10.59 3.58
CA ALA A 4 -3.77 9.17 3.44
C ALA A 4 -5.25 8.82 3.72
N TRP A 5 -5.95 9.66 4.47
CA TRP A 5 -7.30 9.37 4.97
C TRP A 5 -8.40 10.19 4.30
N ILE A 6 -8.08 11.29 3.62
CA ILE A 6 -9.07 12.17 3.01
C ILE A 6 -10.01 11.39 2.07
N LEU A 7 -9.46 10.69 1.09
CA LEU A 7 -10.27 9.97 0.10
C LEU A 7 -11.08 8.81 0.73
N PRO A 8 -10.51 7.90 1.55
CA PRO A 8 -11.30 6.88 2.25
C PRO A 8 -12.42 7.46 3.11
N VAL A 9 -12.15 8.53 3.87
CA VAL A 9 -13.18 9.17 4.72
C VAL A 9 -14.29 9.77 3.88
N LEU A 10 -13.96 10.49 2.80
CA LEU A 10 -14.96 11.06 1.89
C LEU A 10 -15.83 9.98 1.24
N LEU A 11 -15.24 8.86 0.83
CA LEU A 11 -15.97 7.72 0.26
C LEU A 11 -16.91 7.09 1.30
N THR A 12 -16.43 6.85 2.51
CA THR A 12 -17.26 6.31 3.60
C THR A 12 -18.42 7.25 3.94
N VAL A 13 -18.16 8.55 4.12
CA VAL A 13 -19.20 9.56 4.40
C VAL A 13 -20.22 9.63 3.27
N SER A 14 -19.76 9.71 2.01
CA SER A 14 -20.65 9.74 0.84
C SER A 14 -21.52 8.49 0.76
N GLY A 15 -20.94 7.30 0.94
CA GLY A 15 -21.67 6.05 0.94
C GLY A 15 -22.72 5.97 2.06
N SER A 16 -22.38 6.41 3.27
CA SER A 16 -23.31 6.48 4.39
C SER A 16 -24.48 7.43 4.12
N LEU A 17 -24.22 8.60 3.53
CA LEU A 17 -25.26 9.57 3.16
C LEU A 17 -26.22 8.98 2.11
N VAL A 18 -25.69 8.32 1.08
CA VAL A 18 -26.51 7.68 0.03
C VAL A 18 -27.35 6.53 0.60
N ALA A 19 -26.77 5.72 1.50
CA ALA A 19 -27.47 4.60 2.12
C ALA A 19 -28.51 5.01 3.17
N ALA A 20 -28.47 6.24 3.70
CA ALA A 20 -29.40 6.71 4.71
C ALA A 20 -30.86 6.71 4.23
N ALA A 21 -31.12 7.16 2.99
CA ALA A 21 -32.48 7.24 2.45
C ALA A 21 -33.20 5.87 2.34
N PRO A 22 -32.60 4.80 1.76
CA PRO A 22 -33.22 3.47 1.79
C PRO A 22 -33.32 2.87 3.20
N LEU A 23 -32.35 3.12 4.11
CA LEU A 23 -32.44 2.67 5.50
C LEU A 23 -33.65 3.28 6.22
N LEU A 24 -33.87 4.59 6.07
CA LEU A 24 -35.04 5.29 6.63
C LEU A 24 -36.37 4.79 6.03
N ARG A 25 -36.32 4.21 4.83
CA ARG A 25 -37.47 3.57 4.17
C ARG A 25 -37.59 2.07 4.46
N GLY A 26 -36.77 1.51 5.36
CA GLY A 26 -36.81 0.10 5.75
C GLY A 26 -36.20 -0.88 4.74
N SER A 27 -35.56 -0.41 3.67
CA SER A 27 -34.98 -1.25 2.61
C SER A 27 -33.49 -1.52 2.81
N THR A 28 -33.17 -2.38 3.78
CA THR A 28 -31.77 -2.76 4.13
C THR A 28 -30.99 -3.32 2.94
N GLY A 29 -31.63 -4.08 2.06
CA GLY A 29 -30.97 -4.63 0.85
C GLY A 29 -30.49 -3.55 -0.11
N ALA A 30 -31.33 -2.54 -0.39
CA ALA A 30 -30.98 -1.43 -1.26
C ALA A 30 -29.89 -0.55 -0.63
N ALA A 31 -29.96 -0.32 0.68
CA ALA A 31 -28.92 0.39 1.41
C ALA A 31 -27.57 -0.32 1.34
N ALA A 32 -27.53 -1.64 1.56
CA ALA A 32 -26.31 -2.43 1.46
C ALA A 32 -25.73 -2.42 0.05
N ALA A 33 -26.56 -2.60 -0.98
CA ALA A 33 -26.14 -2.57 -2.38
C ALA A 33 -25.50 -1.22 -2.77
N LEU A 34 -26.04 -0.11 -2.27
CA LEU A 34 -25.49 1.22 -2.51
C LEU A 34 -24.23 1.50 -1.68
N LEU A 35 -24.16 1.03 -0.44
CA LEU A 35 -23.02 1.27 0.45
C LEU A 35 -21.78 0.45 0.07
N LEU A 36 -21.98 -0.79 -0.38
CA LEU A 36 -20.92 -1.74 -0.68
C LEU A 36 -19.80 -1.21 -1.61
N PRO A 37 -20.10 -0.60 -2.78
CA PRO A 37 -19.04 -0.06 -3.64
C PRO A 37 -18.24 1.07 -2.99
N PHE A 38 -18.87 1.93 -2.19
CA PHE A 38 -18.16 3.00 -1.47
C PHE A 38 -17.22 2.44 -0.41
N VAL A 39 -17.67 1.44 0.36
CA VAL A 39 -16.83 0.77 1.35
C VAL A 39 -15.67 0.04 0.67
N LEU A 40 -15.92 -0.64 -0.45
CA LEU A 40 -14.87 -1.31 -1.21
C LEU A 40 -13.83 -0.30 -1.73
N LEU A 41 -14.27 0.80 -2.33
CA LEU A 41 -13.35 1.85 -2.80
C LEU A 41 -12.60 2.51 -1.65
N ALA A 42 -13.25 2.77 -0.51
CA ALA A 42 -12.61 3.32 0.68
C ALA A 42 -11.53 2.37 1.21
N ALA A 43 -11.82 1.06 1.25
CA ALA A 43 -10.86 0.04 1.65
C ALA A 43 -9.67 -0.02 0.68
N LEU A 44 -9.89 -0.08 -0.63
CA LEU A 44 -8.83 -0.19 -1.64
C LEU A 44 -7.90 1.05 -1.68
N ASN A 45 -8.42 2.22 -1.31
CA ASN A 45 -7.65 3.46 -1.25
C ASN A 45 -7.09 3.76 0.15
N SER A 46 -7.37 2.92 1.15
CA SER A 46 -6.95 3.14 2.53
C SER A 46 -5.51 2.68 2.76
N PRO A 47 -4.74 3.36 3.64
CA PRO A 47 -3.46 2.83 4.12
C PRO A 47 -3.59 1.45 4.79
N LEU A 48 -4.79 1.07 5.24
CA LEU A 48 -5.05 -0.27 5.81
C LEU A 48 -4.98 -1.40 4.78
N ALA A 49 -5.10 -1.09 3.48
CA ALA A 49 -4.93 -2.06 2.41
C ALA A 49 -3.46 -2.45 2.16
N PHE A 50 -2.51 -1.96 2.96
CA PHE A 50 -1.08 -2.25 2.88
C PHE A 50 -0.56 -2.87 4.19
N PRO A 51 0.54 -3.64 4.16
CA PRO A 51 1.17 -4.14 5.37
C PRO A 51 1.64 -2.98 6.27
N ARG A 52 1.90 -3.27 7.55
CA ARG A 52 2.38 -2.24 8.48
C ARG A 52 3.63 -1.56 7.92
N SER A 53 3.55 -0.24 7.81
CA SER A 53 4.70 0.57 7.45
C SER A 53 5.71 0.62 8.61
N ILE A 54 6.98 0.49 8.28
CA ILE A 54 8.10 0.86 9.14
C ILE A 54 8.80 2.08 8.55
N GLY A 55 9.72 2.69 9.30
CA GLY A 55 10.53 3.81 8.79
C GLY A 55 11.58 3.35 7.78
N ALA A 56 11.95 4.22 6.84
CA ALA A 56 12.90 3.98 5.76
C ALA A 56 14.28 3.57 6.28
N ALA A 57 14.81 4.27 7.28
CA ALA A 57 16.10 3.92 7.87
C ALA A 57 16.08 2.53 8.50
N GLU A 58 14.98 2.16 9.17
CA GLU A 58 14.82 0.83 9.75
C GLU A 58 14.62 -0.25 8.67
N ALA A 59 13.84 0.05 7.64
CA ALA A 59 13.63 -0.85 6.51
C ALA A 59 14.94 -1.18 5.80
N LEU A 60 15.78 -0.17 5.55
CA LEU A 60 17.09 -0.35 4.92
C LEU A 60 18.05 -1.14 5.82
N ARG A 61 18.08 -0.86 7.13
CA ARG A 61 18.88 -1.65 8.08
C ARG A 61 18.46 -3.12 8.10
N ARG A 62 17.16 -3.39 8.18
CA ARG A 62 16.65 -4.77 8.16
C ARG A 62 16.92 -5.45 6.83
N SER A 63 16.68 -4.76 5.72
CA SER A 63 16.98 -5.24 4.36
C SER A 63 18.45 -5.63 4.20
N ALA A 64 19.38 -4.84 4.76
CA ALA A 64 20.79 -5.17 4.75
C ALA A 64 21.12 -6.42 5.60
N ALA A 65 20.35 -6.69 6.66
CA ALA A 65 20.56 -7.84 7.54
C ALA A 65 19.91 -9.14 7.02
N ASP A 66 18.71 -9.05 6.43
CA ASP A 66 17.90 -10.21 6.03
C ASP A 66 17.75 -10.39 4.51
N GLY A 67 18.30 -9.47 3.71
CA GLY A 67 18.25 -9.49 2.24
C GLY A 67 16.87 -9.19 1.65
N ARG A 68 15.85 -8.88 2.48
CA ARG A 68 14.49 -8.65 2.00
C ARG A 68 14.36 -7.29 1.32
N PRO A 69 13.70 -7.18 0.15
CA PRO A 69 13.54 -5.89 -0.51
C PRO A 69 12.69 -4.88 0.28
N VAL A 70 13.00 -3.60 0.13
CA VAL A 70 12.21 -2.48 0.67
C VAL A 70 11.28 -1.94 -0.41
N VAL A 71 9.99 -1.80 -0.10
CA VAL A 71 8.98 -1.23 -1.00
C VAL A 71 8.48 0.09 -0.44
N TYR A 72 8.72 1.16 -1.18
CA TYR A 72 8.13 2.48 -0.94
C TYR A 72 6.77 2.58 -1.63
N TRP A 73 5.75 2.98 -0.88
CA TRP A 73 4.35 3.02 -1.35
C TRP A 73 3.61 4.21 -0.74
N ARG A 74 2.40 4.48 -1.25
CA ARG A 74 1.44 5.44 -0.68
C ARG A 74 0.01 4.95 -0.82
N ALA A 75 -0.89 5.41 0.05
CA ALA A 75 -2.32 5.12 -0.05
C ALA A 75 -2.91 5.62 -1.38
N GLY A 76 -3.85 4.87 -1.97
CA GLY A 76 -4.43 5.16 -3.29
C GLY A 76 -3.55 4.80 -4.50
N CYS A 77 -2.36 4.23 -4.29
CA CYS A 77 -1.50 3.78 -5.39
C CYS A 77 -1.99 2.45 -6.00
N GLY A 78 -2.62 2.52 -7.18
CA GLY A 78 -3.10 1.34 -7.90
C GLY A 78 -1.99 0.36 -8.31
N TYR A 79 -0.81 0.85 -8.68
CA TYR A 79 0.35 0.00 -9.00
C TYR A 79 0.92 -0.72 -7.77
N CYS A 80 0.97 -0.03 -6.62
CA CYS A 80 1.42 -0.62 -5.35
C CYS A 80 0.45 -1.73 -4.90
N LEU A 81 -0.85 -1.50 -5.08
CA LEU A 81 -1.88 -2.49 -4.76
C LEU A 81 -1.79 -3.71 -5.70
N ARG A 82 -1.61 -3.47 -7.01
CA ARG A 82 -1.35 -4.52 -8.00
C ARG A 82 -0.10 -5.34 -7.64
N LEU A 83 0.99 -4.67 -7.27
CA LEU A 83 2.24 -5.32 -6.86
C LEU A 83 1.99 -6.22 -5.64
N ARG A 84 1.34 -5.70 -4.59
CA ARG A 84 0.95 -6.48 -3.41
C ARG A 84 0.14 -7.72 -3.78
N PHE A 85 -0.92 -7.57 -4.59
CA PHE A 85 -1.78 -8.68 -4.96
C PHE A 85 -1.05 -9.75 -5.79
N ARG A 86 -0.22 -9.33 -6.76
CA ARG A 86 0.56 -10.24 -7.61
C ARG A 86 1.66 -10.97 -6.85
N LEU A 87 2.16 -10.40 -5.76
CA LEU A 87 3.13 -11.04 -4.86
C LEU A 87 2.47 -12.03 -3.88
N GLY A 88 1.18 -11.86 -3.59
CA GLY A 88 0.42 -12.75 -2.72
C GLY A 88 1.08 -12.90 -1.33
N ARG A 89 1.39 -14.14 -0.94
CA ARG A 89 2.08 -14.43 0.33
C ARG A 89 3.50 -13.85 0.39
N GLY A 90 4.18 -13.72 -0.76
CA GLY A 90 5.52 -13.12 -0.85
C GLY A 90 5.54 -11.64 -0.44
N ALA A 91 4.40 -10.95 -0.47
CA ALA A 91 4.30 -9.57 0.00
C ALA A 91 4.72 -9.41 1.48
N ARG A 92 4.58 -10.47 2.29
CA ARG A 92 4.98 -10.48 3.71
C ARG A 92 6.49 -10.57 3.91
N GLN A 93 7.24 -10.91 2.86
CA GLN A 93 8.70 -11.00 2.85
C GLN A 93 9.35 -9.70 2.40
N LEU A 94 8.60 -8.61 2.29
CA LEU A 94 9.11 -7.28 1.95
C LEU A 94 9.03 -6.37 3.17
N HIS A 95 9.85 -5.33 3.20
CA HIS A 95 9.75 -4.23 4.15
C HIS A 95 8.95 -3.10 3.50
N TRP A 96 7.86 -2.66 4.13
CA TRP A 96 6.96 -1.67 3.53
C TRP A 96 7.17 -0.30 4.18
N VAL A 97 7.32 0.74 3.37
CA VAL A 97 7.52 2.13 3.82
C VAL A 97 6.52 3.06 3.13
N ASP A 98 5.63 3.66 3.92
CA ASP A 98 4.66 4.66 3.49
C ASP A 98 5.33 6.04 3.41
N ILE A 99 5.52 6.54 2.19
CA ILE A 99 6.20 7.82 1.95
C ILE A 99 5.41 9.04 2.43
N TRP A 100 4.10 8.90 2.68
CA TRP A 100 3.29 9.98 3.26
C TRP A 100 3.40 10.07 4.79
N ARG A 101 3.96 9.03 5.42
CA ARG A 101 4.22 8.98 6.86
C ARG A 101 5.69 9.21 7.19
N ASP A 102 6.59 8.81 6.29
CA ASP A 102 8.02 8.94 6.47
C ASP A 102 8.65 9.92 5.46
N PRO A 103 9.06 11.13 5.88
CA PRO A 103 9.73 12.09 4.99
C PRO A 103 11.08 11.58 4.46
N ALA A 104 11.79 10.73 5.20
CA ALA A 104 13.02 10.11 4.71
C ALA A 104 12.71 9.09 3.60
N GLY A 105 11.60 8.37 3.71
CA GLY A 105 11.09 7.51 2.65
C GLY A 105 10.73 8.29 1.38
N ALA A 106 10.05 9.43 1.53
CA ALA A 106 9.77 10.32 0.40
C ALA A 106 11.05 10.85 -0.25
N ALA A 107 12.04 11.27 0.53
CA ALA A 107 13.33 11.72 0.02
C ALA A 107 14.08 10.61 -0.73
N ALA A 108 14.06 9.37 -0.23
CA ALA A 108 14.66 8.23 -0.91
C ALA A 108 14.00 7.94 -2.27
N VAL A 109 12.67 8.07 -2.37
CA VAL A 109 11.97 7.94 -3.65
C VAL A 109 12.35 9.06 -4.60
N ARG A 110 12.35 10.33 -4.15
CA ARG A 110 12.76 11.46 -5.00
C ARG A 110 14.18 11.30 -5.52
N ALA A 111 15.10 10.83 -4.69
CA ALA A 111 16.46 10.54 -5.12
C ALA A 111 16.54 9.43 -6.18
N ALA A 112 15.62 8.46 -6.14
CA ALA A 112 15.55 7.36 -7.09
C ALA A 112 14.81 7.69 -8.39
N THR A 113 13.95 8.72 -8.40
CA THR A 113 13.05 9.05 -9.52
C THR A 113 13.23 10.49 -10.00
N ASP A 114 14.46 11.02 -9.94
CA ASP A 114 14.82 12.34 -10.46
C ASP A 114 13.94 13.50 -9.92
N GLY A 115 13.62 13.44 -8.63
CA GLY A 115 12.83 14.46 -7.93
C GLY A 115 11.34 14.12 -7.73
N ASP A 116 10.81 13.11 -8.43
CA ASP A 116 9.40 12.73 -8.29
C ASP A 116 9.10 11.85 -7.07
N GLU A 117 7.83 11.70 -6.70
CA GLU A 117 7.40 10.72 -5.68
C GLU A 117 6.77 9.49 -6.35
N THR A 118 7.45 8.94 -7.36
CA THR A 118 6.93 7.84 -8.16
C THR A 118 7.00 6.52 -7.39
N VAL A 119 5.85 5.86 -7.27
CA VAL A 119 5.67 4.61 -6.53
C VAL A 119 4.87 3.59 -7.34
N PRO A 120 5.08 2.27 -7.16
CA PRO A 120 5.98 1.65 -6.18
C PRO A 120 7.44 1.80 -6.59
N THR A 121 8.29 2.19 -5.64
CA THR A 121 9.75 2.16 -5.81
C THR A 121 10.31 1.11 -4.87
N VAL A 122 11.10 0.19 -5.40
CA VAL A 122 11.58 -0.98 -4.65
C VAL A 122 13.09 -0.97 -4.61
N VAL A 123 13.68 -1.10 -3.42
CA VAL A 123 15.12 -1.25 -3.27
C VAL A 123 15.45 -2.72 -3.06
N VAL A 124 16.26 -3.27 -3.97
CA VAL A 124 16.78 -4.64 -3.92
C VAL A 124 18.30 -4.54 -3.88
N ALA A 125 18.95 -5.13 -2.87
CA ALA A 125 20.40 -5.08 -2.69
C ALA A 125 21.00 -3.67 -2.86
N GLY A 126 20.34 -2.66 -2.27
CA GLY A 126 20.77 -1.25 -2.32
C GLY A 126 20.47 -0.53 -3.64
N ARG A 127 19.93 -1.21 -4.66
CA ARG A 127 19.58 -0.61 -5.95
C ARG A 127 18.09 -0.29 -6.04
N PRO A 128 17.70 0.95 -6.38
CA PRO A 128 16.29 1.30 -6.58
C PRO A 128 15.79 0.83 -7.95
N HIS A 129 14.55 0.34 -7.97
CA HIS A 129 13.80 -0.06 -9.15
C HIS A 129 12.42 0.59 -9.10
N VAL A 130 12.12 1.42 -10.10
CA VAL A 130 10.86 2.14 -10.20
C VAL A 130 9.85 1.27 -10.93
N ASN A 131 8.71 1.01 -10.28
CA ASN A 131 7.60 0.19 -10.77
C ASN A 131 8.06 -1.16 -11.38
N PRO A 132 8.80 -2.01 -10.63
CA PRO A 132 9.33 -3.25 -11.18
C PRO A 132 8.22 -4.25 -11.50
N ASP A 133 8.51 -5.16 -12.44
CA ASP A 133 7.62 -6.27 -12.74
C ASP A 133 7.43 -7.19 -11.50
N PRO A 134 6.19 -7.54 -11.12
CA PRO A 134 5.95 -8.39 -9.96
C PRO A 134 6.54 -9.80 -10.06
N ALA A 135 6.69 -10.37 -11.27
CA ALA A 135 7.30 -11.68 -11.44
C ALA A 135 8.82 -11.61 -11.24
N TRP A 136 9.46 -10.56 -11.76
CA TRP A 136 10.86 -10.29 -11.46
C TRP A 136 11.10 -10.12 -9.95
N LEU A 137 10.27 -9.31 -9.27
CA LEU A 137 10.43 -9.08 -7.83
C LEU A 137 10.24 -10.36 -7.00
N ARG A 138 9.38 -11.28 -7.43
CA ARG A 138 9.27 -12.61 -6.79
C ARG A 138 10.58 -13.39 -6.81
N GLY A 139 11.34 -13.28 -7.90
CA GLY A 139 12.66 -13.90 -8.02
C GLY A 139 13.74 -13.28 -7.12
N GLN A 140 13.49 -12.09 -6.57
CA GLN A 140 14.40 -11.39 -5.65
C GLN A 140 14.09 -11.65 -4.17
N LEU A 141 13.02 -12.39 -3.86
CA LEU A 141 12.68 -12.69 -2.48
C LEU A 141 13.67 -13.72 -1.91
N PRO A 142 14.18 -13.53 -0.68
CA PRO A 142 15.02 -14.53 -0.05
C PRO A 142 14.24 -15.85 0.13
N PRO A 143 14.94 -17.00 0.16
CA PRO A 143 14.28 -18.27 0.44
C PRO A 143 13.58 -18.22 1.81
N PRO A 144 12.43 -18.89 1.98
CA PRO A 144 11.77 -18.95 3.27
C PRO A 144 12.73 -19.55 4.29
N VAL A 145 12.97 -18.81 5.38
CA VAL A 145 13.75 -19.32 6.51
C VAL A 145 13.00 -20.53 7.05
N ARG A 146 13.55 -21.73 6.84
CA ARG A 146 13.08 -22.93 7.54
C ARG A 146 13.61 -22.83 8.96
N GLU A 147 12.75 -22.51 9.90
CA GLU A 147 13.01 -22.76 11.32
C GLU A 147 13.16 -24.29 11.48
N ILE A 148 14.33 -24.73 11.93
CA ILE A 148 14.65 -26.14 12.28
C ILE A 148 14.26 -26.35 13.74
#